data_AF-A0AAE6JRJ2-F1
#
_entry.id   AF-A0AAE6JRJ2-F1
#
_cell.length_a   1.000
_cell.length_b   1.000
_cell.length_c   1.000
_cell.angle_alpha   90.00
_cell.angle_beta   90.00
_cell.angle_gamma   90.00
#
_symmetry.space_group_name_H-M   'P 1'
#
loop_
_entity.id
_entity.type
_entity.pdbx_description
1 polymer ?
#
loop_
_entity_poly.entity_id
_entity_poly.type
_entity_poly.pdbx_seq_one_letter_code
_entity_poly.pdbx_strand_id
1 'polypeptide(L)'
;MKKLSLAVLVSMVLAACTAEVYSNRGDATILSSKNISNDVVELTVQKDNGEIVTLKRKYDSHATVGARVTVTGQENKQDSDLKTIHRYEFK
;
A
#
# COMPACT_ATOMS: atom_id res chain seq x y z
N MET A 1 40.61 22.90 -4.92
CA MET A 1 39.75 22.26 -3.90
C MET A 1 38.33 22.82 -4.02
N LYS A 2 37.38 22.09 -4.62
CA LYS A 2 35.96 22.49 -4.70
C LYS A 2 35.22 21.85 -3.53
N LYS A 3 34.78 22.68 -2.58
CA LYS A 3 33.95 22.29 -1.44
C LYS A 3 32.53 22.06 -1.96
N LEU A 4 32.20 20.82 -2.30
CA LEU A 4 30.82 20.46 -2.64
C LEU A 4 30.04 20.32 -1.35
N SER A 5 29.02 21.17 -1.23
CA SER A 5 28.19 21.37 -0.05
C SER A 5 27.60 20.08 0.50
N LEU A 6 27.96 19.79 1.74
CA LEU A 6 27.42 18.73 2.60
C LEU A 6 25.90 18.85 2.85
N ALA A 7 25.28 19.96 2.44
CA ALA A 7 23.88 20.29 2.71
C ALA A 7 22.85 19.46 1.92
N VAL A 8 23.24 18.78 0.83
CA VAL A 8 22.30 17.99 0.01
C VAL A 8 22.00 16.61 0.63
N LEU A 9 22.89 16.10 1.49
CA LEU A 9 22.73 14.76 2.06
C LEU A 9 21.58 14.67 3.09
N VAL A 10 21.22 15.78 3.74
CA VAL A 10 20.29 15.77 4.88
C VAL A 10 18.83 15.66 4.45
N SER A 11 18.48 16.12 3.24
CA SER A 11 17.12 16.06 2.72
C SER A 11 16.64 14.67 2.29
N MET A 12 17.54 13.70 2.11
CA MET A 12 17.17 12.32 1.75
C MET A 12 16.78 11.45 2.96
N VAL A 13 17.17 11.85 4.17
CA VAL A 13 16.94 11.03 5.38
C VAL A 13 15.48 11.06 5.81
N LEU A 14 14.79 12.20 5.66
CA LEU A 14 13.38 12.31 6.08
C LEU A 14 12.41 11.50 5.21
N ALA A 15 12.69 11.35 3.91
CA ALA A 15 11.86 10.54 3.03
C ALA A 15 11.93 9.04 3.38
N ALA A 16 13.12 8.56 3.76
CA ALA A 16 13.35 7.16 4.13
C ALA A 16 12.60 6.75 5.41
N CYS A 17 12.55 7.62 6.43
CA CYS A 17 11.83 7.31 7.67
C CYS A 17 10.31 7.21 7.48
N THR A 18 9.73 7.94 6.51
CA THR A 18 8.28 7.82 6.23
C THR A 18 7.92 6.51 5.53
N ALA A 19 8.80 5.96 4.69
CA ALA A 19 8.55 4.66 4.04
C ALA A 19 8.52 3.52 5.08
N GLU A 20 9.43 3.56 6.06
CA GLU A 20 9.58 2.55 7.11
C GLU A 20 8.38 2.50 8.08
N VAL A 21 7.80 3.66 8.40
CA VAL A 21 6.63 3.75 9.30
C VAL A 21 5.36 3.15 8.68
N TYR A 22 5.25 3.13 7.34
CA TYR A 22 4.08 2.58 6.64
C TYR A 22 4.33 1.21 5.99
N SER A 23 5.58 0.83 5.69
CA SER A 23 5.88 -0.51 5.17
C SER A 23 5.52 -1.59 6.19
N ASN A 24 5.75 -1.31 7.48
CA ASN A 24 5.50 -2.24 8.58
C ASN A 24 4.02 -2.34 9.02
N ARG A 25 3.11 -1.52 8.46
CA ARG A 25 1.70 -1.51 8.89
C ARG A 25 0.78 -2.43 8.07
N GLY A 26 1.29 -3.02 7.00
CA GLY A 26 0.58 -3.99 6.15
C GLY A 26 1.53 -5.09 5.69
N ASP A 27 0.97 -6.23 5.30
CA ASP A 27 1.71 -7.41 4.85
C ASP A 27 1.60 -7.63 3.33
N ALA A 28 0.99 -6.68 2.61
CA ALA A 28 0.80 -6.75 1.17
C ALA A 28 0.67 -5.38 0.49
N THR A 29 0.91 -5.33 -0.83
CA THR A 29 0.81 -4.14 -1.69
C THR A 29 -0.20 -4.38 -2.81
N ILE A 30 -1.08 -3.40 -3.05
CA ILE A 30 -1.99 -3.44 -4.21
C ILE A 30 -1.20 -3.16 -5.50
N LEU A 31 -1.21 -4.11 -6.44
CA LEU A 31 -0.54 -3.98 -7.73
C LEU A 31 -1.48 -3.45 -8.82
N SER A 32 -2.75 -3.84 -8.80
CA SER A 32 -3.73 -3.37 -9.76
C SER A 32 -5.13 -3.29 -9.15
N SER A 33 -5.95 -2.43 -9.75
CA SER A 33 -7.36 -2.28 -9.44
C SER A 33 -8.15 -2.22 -10.75
N LYS A 34 -9.20 -3.04 -10.83
CA LYS A 34 -10.10 -3.13 -11.98
C LYS A 34 -11.54 -2.95 -11.52
N ASN A 35 -12.23 -1.98 -12.10
CA ASN A 35 -13.65 -1.79 -11.85
C ASN A 35 -14.44 -2.96 -12.45
N ILE A 36 -15.27 -3.60 -11.63
CA ILE A 36 -16.16 -4.69 -12.05
C ILE A 36 -17.61 -4.21 -12.08
N SER A 37 -17.97 -3.27 -11.19
CA SER A 37 -19.24 -2.54 -11.21
C SER A 37 -19.06 -1.16 -10.57
N ASN A 38 -20.12 -0.37 -10.46
CA ASN A 38 -20.08 0.99 -9.91
C ASN A 38 -19.44 1.06 -8.51
N ASP A 39 -19.63 0.03 -7.68
CA ASP A 39 -19.16 0.01 -6.29
C ASP A 39 -18.24 -1.17 -5.96
N VAL A 40 -17.86 -1.99 -6.95
CA VAL A 40 -17.03 -3.18 -6.72
C VAL A 40 -15.81 -3.16 -7.63
N VAL A 41 -14.66 -3.34 -7.01
CA VAL A 41 -13.37 -3.48 -7.67
C VAL A 41 -12.79 -4.86 -7.44
N GLU A 42 -12.02 -5.33 -8.42
CA GLU A 42 -11.13 -6.47 -8.30
C GLU A 42 -9.72 -5.93 -8.12
N LEU A 43 -9.11 -6.30 -6.99
CA LEU A 43 -7.76 -5.91 -6.63
C LEU A 43 -6.83 -7.09 -6.79
N THR A 44 -5.68 -6.87 -7.42
CA THR A 44 -4.55 -7.79 -7.34
C THR A 44 -3.57 -7.25 -6.32
N VAL A 45 -3.22 -8.09 -5.35
CA VAL A 45 -2.41 -7.73 -4.19
C VAL A 45 -1.24 -8.70 -4.11
N GLN A 46 -0.04 -8.20 -3.89
CA GLN A 46 1.15 -9.00 -3.63
C GLN A 46 1.52 -8.91 -2.16
N LYS A 47 1.49 -10.05 -1.47
CA LYS A 47 1.97 -10.19 -0.10
C LYS A 47 3.50 -10.11 -0.07
N ASP A 48 4.05 -9.76 1.08
CA ASP A 48 5.49 -9.64 1.29
C ASP A 48 6.23 -10.98 1.16
N ASN A 49 5.52 -12.10 1.37
CA ASN A 49 6.03 -13.45 1.10
C ASN A 49 6.14 -13.78 -0.40
N GLY A 50 5.74 -12.85 -1.29
CA GLY A 50 5.74 -13.01 -2.75
C GLY A 50 4.45 -13.58 -3.34
N GLU A 51 3.49 -14.02 -2.51
CA GLU A 51 2.21 -14.55 -2.96
C GLU A 51 1.35 -13.45 -3.60
N ILE A 52 0.76 -13.75 -4.75
CA ILE A 52 -0.16 -12.84 -5.44
C ILE A 52 -1.59 -13.36 -5.26
N VAL A 53 -2.45 -12.49 -4.75
CA VAL A 53 -3.86 -12.77 -4.49
C VAL A 53 -4.73 -11.77 -5.25
N THR A 54 -5.79 -12.28 -5.87
CA THR A 54 -6.83 -11.45 -6.46
C THR A 54 -8.11 -11.59 -5.64
N LEU A 55 -8.71 -10.45 -5.27
CA LEU A 55 -9.90 -10.38 -4.43
C LEU A 55 -10.87 -9.32 -4.92
N LYS A 56 -12.17 -9.55 -4.69
CA LYS A 56 -13.23 -8.61 -5.05
C LYS A 56 -13.72 -7.91 -3.80
N ARG A 57 -13.82 -6.59 -3.87
CA ARG A 57 -14.08 -5.77 -2.70
C ARG A 57 -14.88 -4.52 -3.05
N LYS A 58 -15.56 -3.93 -2.07
CA LYS A 58 -16.26 -2.67 -2.29
C LYS A 58 -15.23 -1.58 -2.54
N TYR A 59 -15.51 -0.68 -3.48
CA TYR A 59 -14.62 0.44 -3.77
C TYR A 59 -14.31 1.23 -2.50
N ASP A 60 -13.01 1.46 -2.29
CA ASP A 60 -12.44 2.20 -1.16
C ASP A 60 -11.33 3.07 -1.72
N SER A 61 -11.43 4.38 -1.53
CA SER A 61 -10.46 5.37 -2.01
C SER A 61 -9.06 5.18 -1.43
N HIS A 62 -8.93 4.48 -0.29
CA HIS A 62 -7.66 4.18 0.36
C HIS A 62 -7.04 2.88 -0.17
N ALA A 63 -7.79 2.03 -0.87
CA ALA A 63 -7.34 0.80 -1.50
C ALA A 63 -6.83 1.04 -2.94
N THR A 64 -5.96 2.02 -3.11
CA THR A 64 -5.40 2.38 -4.42
C THR A 64 -4.13 1.60 -4.76
N VAL A 65 -3.73 1.59 -6.03
CA VAL A 65 -2.49 0.96 -6.49
C VAL A 65 -1.29 1.56 -5.75
N GLY A 66 -0.41 0.70 -5.24
CA GLY A 66 0.73 1.06 -4.40
C GLY A 66 0.40 1.22 -2.92
N ALA A 67 -0.87 1.15 -2.51
CA ALA A 67 -1.23 1.16 -1.10
C ALA A 67 -0.80 -0.14 -0.39
N ARG A 68 -0.38 0.02 0.87
CA ARG A 68 -0.12 -1.10 1.78
C ARG A 68 -1.42 -1.50 2.46
N VAL A 69 -1.64 -2.81 2.54
CA VAL A 69 -2.86 -3.41 3.10
C VAL A 69 -2.50 -4.61 3.96
N THR A 70 -3.42 -5.02 4.83
CA THR A 70 -3.33 -6.30 5.54
C THR A 70 -4.28 -7.30 4.90
N VAL A 71 -3.76 -8.45 4.47
CA VAL A 71 -4.57 -9.55 3.95
C VAL A 71 -4.79 -10.57 5.07
N THR A 72 -5.98 -10.54 5.70
CA THR A 72 -6.30 -11.52 6.73
C THR A 72 -6.43 -12.89 6.07
N GLY A 73 -5.69 -13.88 6.57
CA GLY A 73 -5.55 -15.21 5.96
C GLY A 73 -6.81 -16.09 6.02
N GLN A 74 -7.93 -15.62 5.45
CA GLN A 74 -9.08 -16.44 5.14
C GLN A 74 -9.30 -16.40 3.63
N GLU A 75 -9.21 -17.58 3.02
CA GLU A 75 -9.08 -17.84 1.58
C GLU A 75 -10.34 -17.55 0.75
N ASN A 76 -11.26 -16.73 1.27
CA ASN A 76 -12.58 -16.54 0.68
C ASN A 76 -12.56 -15.53 -0.48
N LYS A 77 -11.47 -14.77 -0.65
CA LYS A 77 -11.30 -13.75 -1.71
C LYS A 77 -12.39 -12.66 -1.67
N GLN A 78 -12.82 -12.30 -0.45
CA GLN A 78 -13.89 -11.34 -0.19
C GLN A 78 -13.35 -10.02 0.37
N ASP A 79 -14.23 -9.00 0.41
CA ASP A 79 -13.91 -7.66 0.91
C ASP A 79 -13.38 -7.67 2.35
N SER A 80 -13.90 -8.56 3.20
CA SER A 80 -13.46 -8.75 4.59
C SER A 80 -12.00 -9.16 4.73
N ASP A 81 -11.43 -9.75 3.67
CA ASP A 81 -10.10 -10.33 3.69
C ASP A 81 -9.00 -9.28 3.47
N LEU A 82 -9.38 -8.04 3.12
CA LEU A 82 -8.45 -6.92 2.96
C LEU A 82 -8.79 -5.78 3.93
N LYS A 83 -7.83 -5.42 4.77
CA LYS A 83 -7.90 -4.21 5.61
C LYS A 83 -7.02 -3.12 5.03
N THR A 84 -7.64 -2.00 4.65
CA THR A 84 -6.95 -0.79 4.22
C THR A 84 -6.32 -0.08 5.40
N ILE A 85 -5.05 0.30 5.25
CA ILE A 85 -4.39 1.16 6.23
C ILE A 85 -4.74 2.58 5.85
N HIS A 86 -5.60 3.21 6.64
CA HIS A 86 -5.87 4.63 6.45
C HIS A 86 -4.60 5.40 6.81
N ARG A 87 -3.91 5.92 5.80
CA ARG A 87 -2.94 7.00 6.04
C ARG A 87 -3.77 8.15 6.59
N TYR A 88 -3.50 8.57 7.82
CA TYR A 88 -4.08 9.79 8.37
C TYR A 88 -4.00 10.86 7.29
N GLU A 89 -5.16 11.30 6.80
CA GLU A 89 -5.27 12.41 5.87
C GLU A 89 -4.58 13.59 6.56
N PHE A 90 -3.41 13.99 6.05
CA PHE A 90 -2.80 15.24 6.49
C PHE A 90 -3.80 16.34 6.10
N LYS A 91 -4.58 16.81 7.08
CA LYS A 91 -5.33 18.05 6.98
C LYS A 91 -4.38 19.23 6.87
#